data_AF-F4PH11-F1
#
_entry.id   AF-F4PH11-F1
#
_cell.length_a   1.000
_cell.length_b   1.000
_cell.length_c   1.000
_cell.angle_alpha   90.00
_cell.angle_beta   90.00
_cell.angle_gamma   90.00
#
_symmetry.space_group_name_H-M   'P 1'
#
loop_
_entity.id
_entity.type
_entity.pdbx_description
1 polymer ?
#
loop_
_entity_poly.entity_id
_entity_poly.type
_entity_poly.pdbx_seq_one_letter_code
_entity_poly.pdbx_strand_id
1 'polypeptide(L)'
;MGFDLLSGYYKTSPPMFVMTSSDDDLYLFIDNRLVMDVGGVHRRADRYLNLDTIGLQHGILYAFDLYFCERRNAGSTFILSNNFLLDCSTRDYCGVCNGFGDCCQNSMCTNGNSNKCLINGKCPSPNRYVVDLQYIAHYCTYDTINYSYLNDRCTTYSCNPGTGGAVPKSVCPDKPCSNKSCSENLGCTYVSTCQPENSCRTAQCDATGECIRNAKNCSLGTDKCKNYYCNETNPNGCTSTPKCSEYVIINNTINQCKYHTCDPKIGECIVNTIVNCSACHGEPGKCELRDYCNAETGKWTFKQKVIDDGNPCTLDSCNNDTGVINNPFSCPGCTECDTSSGNMSCRIENLKCQGLNSSVCTFDICISDGSCEYPNIPCPAPKDKCEFYTCDPYIGCLRQSVDCPLNPDKCKESFCHPLQGCISRDRNCSTGVPCIDGICQAGYGCKNITRVCTPHRPVCQYGTCNNVTGECESTDYDPYPFECRTEAVISIGVIAGVIISGAVFLSIAVYSGKRLVDHLQERQKIKKATNNPIYQPKPGTKDNPLYGDTLK
;
A
#
# COMPACT_ATOMS: atom_id res chain seq x y z
N MET A 1 -9.00 44.43 -10.71
CA MET A 1 -8.67 43.35 -11.67
C MET A 1 -7.33 42.79 -11.24
N GLY A 2 -7.24 41.50 -10.91
CA GLY A 2 -6.00 40.83 -10.54
C GLY A 2 -5.38 40.19 -11.77
N PHE A 3 -4.07 40.29 -11.95
CA PHE A 3 -3.33 39.58 -13.00
C PHE A 3 -2.18 38.85 -12.35
N ASP A 4 -2.14 37.53 -12.44
CA ASP A 4 -0.97 36.78 -12.01
C ASP A 4 -0.01 36.71 -13.20
N LEU A 5 1.12 37.38 -13.13
CA LEU A 5 2.11 37.40 -14.21
C LEU A 5 3.38 36.76 -13.72
N LEU A 6 4.17 36.21 -14.64
CA LEU A 6 5.52 35.75 -14.31
C LEU A 6 6.52 36.69 -14.96
N SER A 7 7.54 37.09 -14.21
CA SER A 7 8.68 37.82 -14.76
C SER A 7 9.97 37.27 -14.21
N GLY A 8 10.95 37.06 -15.11
CA GLY A 8 12.32 36.80 -14.71
C GLY A 8 12.93 38.09 -14.19
N TYR A 9 13.57 38.05 -13.03
CA TYR A 9 14.36 39.17 -12.54
C TYR A 9 15.82 39.01 -12.96
N TYR A 10 16.34 40.05 -13.60
CA TYR A 10 17.72 40.15 -14.06
C TYR A 10 18.29 41.51 -13.68
N LYS A 11 19.51 41.49 -13.15
CA LYS A 11 20.28 42.73 -12.95
C LYS A 11 20.69 43.28 -14.31
N THR A 12 20.16 44.46 -14.65
CA THR A 12 20.27 45.10 -15.97
C THR A 12 20.74 46.55 -15.85
N SER A 13 21.14 47.16 -16.96
CA SER A 13 21.47 48.58 -17.04
C SER A 13 20.67 49.24 -18.18
N PRO A 14 19.70 50.13 -17.89
CA PRO A 14 19.27 50.57 -16.55
C PRO A 14 18.58 49.44 -15.74
N PRO A 15 18.46 49.57 -14.40
CA PRO A 15 17.81 48.58 -13.55
C PRO A 15 16.38 48.28 -14.00
N MET A 16 15.90 47.08 -13.71
CA MET A 16 14.49 46.76 -13.90
C MET A 16 13.64 47.62 -12.96
N PHE A 17 12.58 48.22 -13.48
CA PHE A 17 11.70 49.10 -12.70
C PHE A 17 10.22 48.86 -12.97
N VAL A 18 9.40 49.27 -12.00
CA VAL A 18 7.96 49.42 -12.15
C VAL A 18 7.57 50.84 -11.74
N MET A 19 6.86 51.54 -12.62
CA MET A 19 6.28 52.84 -12.35
C MET A 19 4.77 52.75 -12.50
N THR A 20 4.03 53.33 -11.55
CA THR A 20 2.56 53.36 -11.58
C THR A 20 2.03 54.76 -11.40
N SER A 21 0.85 55.00 -11.95
CA SER A 21 0.02 56.17 -11.68
C SER A 21 -1.42 55.72 -11.49
N SER A 22 -2.00 55.97 -10.31
CA SER A 22 -3.33 55.44 -9.93
C SER A 22 -4.21 56.50 -9.26
N ASP A 23 -5.52 56.43 -9.55
CA ASP A 23 -6.67 57.03 -8.87
C ASP A 23 -7.79 56.01 -9.11
N ASP A 24 -8.38 55.32 -8.13
CA ASP A 24 -8.10 55.29 -6.69
C ASP A 24 -7.08 54.16 -6.34
N ASP A 25 -7.51 52.92 -6.09
CA ASP A 25 -6.66 51.87 -5.48
C ASP A 25 -5.70 51.16 -6.45
N LEU A 26 -4.43 51.01 -6.05
CA LEU A 26 -3.49 50.07 -6.67
C LEU A 26 -2.60 49.35 -5.64
N TYR A 27 -2.45 48.03 -5.79
CA TYR A 27 -1.50 47.22 -5.03
C TYR A 27 -0.66 46.36 -5.98
N LEU A 28 0.66 46.29 -5.76
CA LEU A 28 1.56 45.41 -6.49
C LEU A 28 2.22 44.42 -5.54
N PHE A 29 2.14 43.14 -5.88
CA PHE A 29 2.81 42.05 -5.22
C PHE A 29 3.88 41.46 -6.14
N ILE A 30 5.06 41.18 -5.59
CA ILE A 30 6.10 40.40 -6.25
C ILE A 30 6.55 39.32 -5.28
N ASP A 31 6.68 38.06 -5.73
CA ASP A 31 6.99 36.91 -4.86
C ASP A 31 5.97 36.76 -3.71
N ASN A 32 4.69 37.01 -4.00
CA ASN A 32 3.59 37.05 -3.02
C ASN A 32 3.80 38.06 -1.87
N ARG A 33 4.66 39.06 -2.06
CA ARG A 33 4.92 40.13 -1.07
C ARG A 33 4.45 41.47 -1.63
N LEU A 34 3.73 42.25 -0.83
CA LEU A 34 3.31 43.61 -1.20
C LEU A 34 4.55 44.51 -1.34
N VAL A 35 4.84 44.95 -2.55
CA VAL A 35 6.00 45.82 -2.86
C VAL A 35 5.59 47.25 -3.25
N MET A 36 4.32 47.50 -3.56
CA MET A 36 3.79 48.84 -3.81
C MET A 36 2.35 48.96 -3.34
N ASP A 37 2.06 50.00 -2.55
CA ASP A 37 0.73 50.32 -2.04
C ASP A 37 0.37 51.77 -2.42
N VAL A 38 -0.68 51.89 -3.22
CA VAL A 38 -1.34 53.13 -3.64
C VAL A 38 -2.84 52.97 -3.38
N GLY A 39 -3.20 52.34 -2.27
CA GLY A 39 -4.57 52.11 -1.86
C GLY A 39 -5.22 53.32 -1.22
N GLY A 40 -6.55 53.36 -1.26
CA GLY A 40 -7.37 54.39 -0.66
C GLY A 40 -7.95 55.38 -1.68
N VAL A 41 -8.80 56.28 -1.19
CA VAL A 41 -9.44 57.30 -2.03
C VAL A 41 -8.53 58.52 -2.11
N HIS A 42 -7.99 58.81 -3.28
CA HIS A 42 -7.05 59.92 -3.48
C HIS A 42 -7.04 60.39 -4.94
N ARG A 43 -6.56 61.61 -5.18
CA ARG A 43 -6.25 62.05 -6.55
C ARG A 43 -5.09 61.22 -7.12
N ARG A 44 -4.93 61.19 -8.44
CA ARG A 44 -3.76 60.62 -9.16
C ARG A 44 -2.47 60.67 -8.34
N ALA A 45 -1.93 59.50 -8.01
CA ALA A 45 -0.69 59.32 -7.28
C ALA A 45 0.30 58.49 -8.10
N ASP A 46 1.53 58.99 -8.21
CA ASP A 46 2.63 58.31 -8.91
C ASP A 46 3.51 57.53 -7.93
N ARG A 47 4.01 56.36 -8.35
CA ARG A 47 5.01 55.55 -7.64
C ARG A 47 6.06 54.98 -8.58
N TYR A 48 7.25 54.76 -8.05
CA TYR A 48 8.38 54.14 -8.74
C TYR A 48 9.04 53.11 -7.82
N LEU A 49 9.34 51.94 -8.36
CA LEU A 49 10.02 50.84 -7.69
C LEU A 49 11.20 50.35 -8.54
N ASN A 50 12.39 50.36 -7.96
CA ASN A 50 13.57 49.69 -8.53
C ASN A 50 13.60 48.25 -8.00
N LEU A 51 13.62 47.24 -8.88
CA LEU A 51 13.59 45.84 -8.47
C LEU A 51 14.89 45.37 -7.79
N ASP A 52 16.00 46.07 -8.00
CA ASP A 52 17.27 45.75 -7.34
C ASP A 52 17.21 45.92 -5.82
N THR A 53 16.24 46.70 -5.31
CA THR A 53 16.15 47.06 -3.90
C THR A 53 15.28 46.13 -3.05
N ILE A 54 14.61 45.15 -3.66
CA ILE A 54 13.64 44.27 -2.97
C ILE A 54 14.16 42.84 -2.75
N GLY A 55 15.45 42.59 -2.98
CA GLY A 55 16.10 41.34 -2.59
C GLY A 55 15.81 40.15 -3.51
N LEU A 56 15.45 40.39 -4.76
CA LEU A 56 15.27 39.33 -5.76
C LEU A 56 16.62 38.72 -6.17
N GLN A 57 16.59 37.42 -6.48
CA GLN A 57 17.75 36.66 -6.94
C GLN A 57 17.83 36.66 -8.46
N HIS A 58 19.02 36.95 -8.98
CA HIS A 58 19.26 37.04 -10.42
C HIS A 58 18.92 35.72 -11.13
N GLY A 59 18.18 35.80 -12.24
CA GLY A 59 17.79 34.65 -13.06
C GLY A 59 16.61 33.86 -12.52
N ILE A 60 15.99 34.30 -11.41
CA ILE A 60 14.80 33.65 -10.84
C ILE A 60 13.53 34.33 -11.38
N LEU A 61 12.52 33.51 -11.63
CA LEU A 61 11.18 33.96 -12.01
C LEU A 61 10.33 34.16 -10.77
N TYR A 62 9.62 35.28 -10.77
CA TYR A 62 8.76 35.69 -9.67
C TYR A 62 7.33 35.88 -10.15
N ALA A 63 6.39 35.50 -9.28
CA ALA A 63 5.01 35.93 -9.40
C ALA A 63 4.93 37.46 -9.30
N PHE A 64 4.12 38.07 -10.17
CA PHE A 64 3.88 39.49 -10.27
C PHE A 64 2.37 39.70 -10.30
N ASP A 65 1.80 40.17 -9.19
CA ASP A 65 0.35 40.30 -9.05
C ASP A 65 -0.04 41.76 -8.85
N LEU A 66 -0.87 42.28 -9.75
CA LEU A 66 -1.33 43.66 -9.69
C LEU A 66 -2.83 43.72 -9.44
N TYR A 67 -3.23 44.48 -8.43
CA TYR A 67 -4.62 44.84 -8.19
C TYR A 67 -4.84 46.32 -8.50
N PHE A 68 -5.92 46.63 -9.21
CA PHE A 68 -6.44 47.98 -9.39
C PHE A 68 -7.95 48.02 -9.20
N CYS A 69 -8.44 49.07 -8.53
CA CYS A 69 -9.87 49.35 -8.35
C CYS A 69 -10.16 50.85 -8.36
N GLU A 70 -11.03 51.27 -9.28
CA GLU A 70 -11.55 52.63 -9.35
C GLU A 70 -12.87 52.71 -8.58
N ARG A 71 -13.02 53.70 -7.69
CA ARG A 71 -14.23 53.89 -6.85
C ARG A 71 -15.09 55.07 -7.31
N ARG A 72 -14.63 55.87 -8.27
CA ARG A 72 -15.30 57.04 -8.85
C ARG A 72 -15.61 56.85 -10.33
N ASN A 73 -16.60 57.59 -10.83
CA ASN A 73 -17.10 57.47 -12.20
C ASN A 73 -16.46 58.46 -13.20
N ALA A 74 -15.66 59.43 -12.74
CA ALA A 74 -15.05 60.45 -13.59
C ALA A 74 -13.64 60.82 -13.10
N GLY A 75 -12.69 60.94 -14.03
CA GLY A 75 -11.29 61.31 -13.74
C GLY A 75 -10.34 60.13 -13.47
N SER A 76 -10.75 58.90 -13.77
CA SER A 76 -9.99 57.68 -13.49
C SER A 76 -8.65 57.63 -14.24
N THR A 77 -7.58 57.28 -13.51
CA THR A 77 -6.23 57.13 -14.08
C THR A 77 -5.62 55.82 -13.66
N PHE A 78 -5.19 55.02 -14.64
CA PHE A 78 -4.35 53.85 -14.42
C PHE A 78 -3.24 53.83 -15.47
N ILE A 79 -2.00 53.99 -15.03
CA ILE A 79 -0.80 53.85 -15.85
C ILE A 79 0.12 52.86 -15.14
N LEU A 80 0.59 51.87 -15.88
CA LEU A 80 1.65 50.96 -15.48
C LEU A 80 2.74 51.04 -16.55
N SER A 81 3.99 51.26 -16.13
CA SER A 81 5.15 51.29 -17.00
C SER A 81 6.26 50.47 -16.38
N ASN A 82 6.89 49.62 -17.19
CA ASN A 82 8.03 48.79 -16.80
C ASN A 82 8.92 48.53 -18.02
N ASN A 83 10.16 48.10 -17.80
CA ASN A 83 11.16 47.85 -18.85
C ASN A 83 11.53 46.38 -19.01
N PHE A 84 10.61 45.47 -18.65
CA PHE A 84 10.82 44.03 -18.71
C PHE A 84 9.58 43.30 -19.24
N LEU A 85 9.73 42.04 -19.61
CA LEU A 85 8.62 41.25 -20.14
C LEU A 85 7.81 40.62 -18.99
N LEU A 86 6.50 40.78 -19.07
CA LEU A 86 5.54 40.06 -18.24
C LEU A 86 5.01 38.88 -19.07
N ASP A 87 5.19 37.67 -18.57
CA ASP A 87 4.70 36.46 -19.21
C ASP A 87 3.24 36.16 -18.80
N CYS A 88 2.42 35.91 -19.83
CA CYS A 88 1.07 35.35 -19.76
C CYS A 88 0.89 34.32 -20.90
N SER A 89 1.94 33.56 -21.21
CA SER A 89 1.95 32.54 -22.26
C SER A 89 0.86 31.47 -22.06
N THR A 90 0.44 31.25 -20.83
CA THR A 90 -0.66 30.35 -20.47
C THR A 90 -1.72 31.10 -19.69
N ARG A 91 -2.99 30.78 -19.92
CA ARG A 91 -4.10 31.18 -19.05
C ARG A 91 -4.74 29.93 -18.49
N ASP A 92 -5.09 29.95 -17.22
CA ASP A 92 -5.93 28.90 -16.67
C ASP A 92 -7.38 29.02 -17.15
N TYR A 93 -8.22 28.10 -16.68
CA TYR A 93 -9.65 28.08 -17.00
C TYR A 93 -10.40 29.33 -16.52
N CYS A 94 -9.77 30.17 -15.69
CA CYS A 94 -10.32 31.40 -15.10
C CYS A 94 -9.86 32.65 -15.82
N GLY A 95 -9.07 32.46 -16.87
CA GLY A 95 -8.46 33.55 -17.60
C GLY A 95 -7.35 34.23 -16.81
N VAL A 96 -6.91 33.65 -15.69
CA VAL A 96 -5.76 34.12 -14.90
C VAL A 96 -4.50 33.72 -15.65
N CYS A 97 -3.67 34.73 -15.92
CA CYS A 97 -2.38 34.56 -16.56
C CYS A 97 -1.48 33.67 -15.71
N ASN A 98 -0.79 32.72 -16.32
CA ASN A 98 0.05 31.73 -15.64
C ASN A 98 -0.57 31.10 -14.38
N GLY A 99 -1.91 31.12 -14.34
CA GLY A 99 -2.67 30.82 -13.16
C GLY A 99 -2.50 29.38 -12.76
N PHE A 100 -2.97 29.11 -11.56
CA PHE A 100 -2.95 27.84 -10.90
C PHE A 100 -3.90 26.82 -11.55
N GLY A 101 -4.24 26.94 -12.84
CA GLY A 101 -5.13 25.99 -13.48
C GLY A 101 -6.48 25.87 -12.76
N ASP A 102 -6.82 26.75 -11.81
CA ASP A 102 -7.81 26.46 -10.79
C ASP A 102 -9.20 26.43 -11.41
N CYS A 103 -10.08 25.65 -10.81
CA CYS A 103 -11.45 25.52 -11.28
C CYS A 103 -12.15 26.82 -10.78
N CYS A 104 -12.49 27.74 -11.70
CA CYS A 104 -12.93 29.13 -11.39
C CYS A 104 -14.15 29.23 -10.52
N GLN A 105 -14.87 28.13 -10.47
CA GLN A 105 -15.80 27.85 -9.42
C GLN A 105 -15.30 26.58 -8.76
N ASN A 106 -15.16 26.63 -7.43
CA ASN A 106 -14.77 25.48 -6.59
C ASN A 106 -15.61 24.22 -6.91
N SER A 107 -16.81 24.39 -7.47
CA SER A 107 -17.76 23.36 -7.90
C SER A 107 -17.46 22.66 -9.24
N MET A 108 -16.53 23.15 -10.06
CA MET A 108 -16.28 22.61 -11.40
C MET A 108 -15.48 21.30 -11.38
N CYS A 109 -14.63 21.15 -10.34
CA CYS A 109 -13.81 19.96 -10.09
C CYS A 109 -14.18 19.29 -8.76
N THR A 110 -15.30 19.67 -8.12
CA THR A 110 -15.79 18.94 -6.96
C THR A 110 -16.26 17.58 -7.43
N ASN A 111 -15.59 16.56 -6.91
CA ASN A 111 -15.94 15.18 -7.07
C ASN A 111 -17.45 15.02 -6.77
N GLY A 112 -18.24 14.90 -7.84
CA GLY A 112 -19.69 14.81 -7.78
C GLY A 112 -20.12 13.49 -7.14
N ASN A 113 -20.05 13.44 -5.81
CA ASN A 113 -20.80 12.59 -4.88
C ASN A 113 -20.89 11.06 -5.10
N SER A 114 -20.09 10.40 -5.93
CA SER A 114 -20.13 8.92 -6.01
C SER A 114 -18.95 8.23 -5.32
N ASN A 115 -17.73 8.76 -5.40
CA ASN A 115 -16.55 8.11 -4.85
C ASN A 115 -15.76 9.02 -3.91
N LYS A 116 -16.01 8.93 -2.61
CA LYS A 116 -15.33 9.66 -1.54
C LYS A 116 -13.85 9.30 -1.35
N CYS A 117 -13.34 8.31 -2.08
CA CYS A 117 -11.91 8.02 -2.13
C CYS A 117 -11.13 8.94 -3.06
N LEU A 118 -11.83 9.67 -3.92
CA LEU A 118 -11.22 10.65 -4.81
C LEU A 118 -11.21 12.00 -4.08
N ILE A 119 -10.02 12.51 -3.82
CA ILE A 119 -9.76 13.78 -3.15
C ILE A 119 -9.00 14.71 -4.08
N ASN A 120 -8.91 15.98 -3.69
CA ASN A 120 -8.12 16.99 -4.41
C ASN A 120 -8.41 16.99 -5.91
N GLY A 121 -9.68 17.22 -6.29
CA GLY A 121 -10.07 17.33 -7.69
C GLY A 121 -9.25 18.42 -8.38
N LYS A 122 -8.40 17.99 -9.31
CA LYS A 122 -7.49 18.83 -10.08
C LYS A 122 -8.13 19.10 -11.43
N CYS A 123 -8.05 20.34 -11.85
CA CYS A 123 -8.38 20.70 -13.20
C CYS A 123 -7.49 19.96 -14.19
N PRO A 124 -7.98 19.73 -15.41
CA PRO A 124 -7.12 19.35 -16.52
C PRO A 124 -5.98 20.35 -16.73
N SER A 125 -4.96 19.98 -17.51
CA SER A 125 -3.93 20.93 -17.95
C SER A 125 -4.57 22.14 -18.66
N PRO A 126 -4.12 23.38 -18.45
CA PRO A 126 -4.63 24.57 -19.15
C PRO A 126 -4.60 24.49 -20.68
N ASN A 127 -3.70 23.66 -21.24
CA ASN A 127 -3.58 23.45 -22.70
C ASN A 127 -4.57 22.42 -23.25
N ARG A 128 -5.37 21.76 -22.40
CA ARG A 128 -6.39 20.82 -22.86
C ARG A 128 -7.52 21.60 -23.51
N TYR A 129 -7.82 21.25 -24.75
CA TYR A 129 -8.96 21.81 -25.46
C TYR A 129 -10.27 21.32 -24.83
N VAL A 130 -11.01 22.26 -24.23
CA VAL A 130 -12.34 22.02 -23.67
C VAL A 130 -13.30 22.91 -24.44
N VAL A 131 -14.18 22.29 -25.24
CA VAL A 131 -15.13 23.00 -26.14
C VAL A 131 -16.08 23.90 -25.35
N ASP A 132 -16.48 23.46 -24.15
CA ASP A 132 -17.36 24.19 -23.26
C ASP A 132 -17.02 23.87 -21.79
N LEU A 133 -16.83 24.92 -20.98
CA LEU A 133 -16.45 24.83 -19.57
C LEU A 133 -17.46 24.01 -18.75
N GLN A 134 -18.70 23.84 -19.20
CA GLN A 134 -19.67 22.95 -18.54
C GLN A 134 -19.24 21.47 -18.51
N TYR A 135 -18.34 21.06 -19.41
CA TYR A 135 -17.82 19.68 -19.46
C TYR A 135 -16.46 19.50 -18.80
N ILE A 136 -15.91 20.55 -18.16
CA ILE A 136 -14.58 20.50 -17.55
C ILE A 136 -14.43 19.36 -16.53
N ALA A 137 -15.52 19.03 -15.82
CA ALA A 137 -15.61 17.93 -14.85
C ALA A 137 -15.18 16.57 -15.41
N HIS A 138 -15.40 16.30 -16.70
CA HIS A 138 -15.02 15.02 -17.35
C HIS A 138 -13.50 14.87 -17.53
N TYR A 139 -12.78 15.99 -17.47
CA TYR A 139 -11.35 16.05 -17.67
C TYR A 139 -10.59 16.27 -16.36
N CYS A 140 -11.32 16.35 -15.24
CA CYS A 140 -10.73 16.43 -13.92
C CYS A 140 -9.94 15.17 -13.61
N THR A 141 -8.83 15.36 -12.91
CA THR A 141 -8.06 14.26 -12.32
C THR A 141 -8.21 14.33 -10.81
N TYR A 142 -8.14 13.19 -10.14
CA TYR A 142 -8.32 13.13 -8.69
C TYR A 142 -7.19 12.32 -8.08
N ASP A 143 -6.74 12.75 -6.91
CA ASP A 143 -5.87 11.92 -6.09
C ASP A 143 -6.74 10.87 -5.39
N THR A 144 -6.23 9.65 -5.27
CA THR A 144 -6.91 8.61 -4.50
C THR A 144 -6.38 8.60 -3.07
N ILE A 145 -7.27 8.53 -2.08
CA ILE A 145 -6.87 8.30 -0.69
C ILE A 145 -6.12 6.96 -0.62
N ASN A 146 -4.85 7.02 -0.22
CA ASN A 146 -3.99 5.85 -0.07
C ASN A 146 -3.88 5.49 1.41
N TYR A 147 -4.40 4.33 1.79
CA TYR A 147 -4.33 3.80 3.15
C TYR A 147 -3.19 2.80 3.37
N SER A 148 -2.27 2.65 2.42
CA SER A 148 -1.22 1.63 2.50
C SER A 148 -0.28 1.81 3.69
N TYR A 149 -0.21 3.01 4.27
CA TYR A 149 0.53 3.29 5.50
C TYR A 149 -0.09 2.64 6.75
N LEU A 150 -1.36 2.22 6.68
CA LEU A 150 -2.02 1.42 7.71
C LEU A 150 -1.79 -0.08 7.49
N ASN A 151 -1.21 -0.49 6.34
CA ASN A 151 -0.98 -1.90 6.07
C ASN A 151 0.01 -2.47 7.07
N ASP A 152 -0.31 -3.66 7.55
CA ASP A 152 0.56 -4.46 8.39
C ASP A 152 0.67 -5.88 7.81
N ARG A 153 1.25 -6.81 8.60
CA ARG A 153 1.42 -8.21 8.17
C ARG A 153 0.10 -8.98 8.00
N CYS A 154 -1.00 -8.44 8.50
CA CYS A 154 -2.30 -9.11 8.66
C CYS A 154 -3.40 -8.46 7.83
N THR A 155 -3.30 -7.16 7.61
CA THR A 155 -4.36 -6.33 7.06
C THR A 155 -3.79 -5.38 6.04
N THR A 156 -4.42 -5.35 4.87
CA THR A 156 -4.25 -4.27 3.89
C THR A 156 -5.47 -3.37 3.95
N TYR A 157 -5.29 -2.08 3.71
CA TYR A 157 -6.38 -1.11 3.74
C TYR A 157 -6.62 -0.56 2.35
N SER A 158 -7.89 -0.57 1.95
CA SER A 158 -8.37 0.07 0.73
C SER A 158 -9.37 1.16 1.10
N CYS A 159 -9.62 2.13 0.22
CA CYS A 159 -10.60 3.16 0.52
C CYS A 159 -12.02 2.72 0.11
N ASN A 160 -13.02 2.98 0.96
CA ASN A 160 -14.44 2.77 0.66
C ASN A 160 -15.00 3.89 -0.23
N PRO A 161 -15.52 3.61 -1.44
CA PRO A 161 -16.05 4.66 -2.31
C PRO A 161 -17.24 5.46 -1.73
N GLY A 162 -18.08 4.85 -0.88
CA GLY A 162 -19.25 5.52 -0.31
C GLY A 162 -18.96 6.37 0.95
N THR A 163 -17.95 6.01 1.73
CA THR A 163 -17.62 6.70 3.00
C THR A 163 -16.29 7.45 2.96
N GLY A 164 -15.38 7.08 2.05
CA GLY A 164 -14.01 7.60 1.99
C GLY A 164 -13.10 7.02 3.07
N GLY A 165 -13.62 6.16 3.96
CA GLY A 165 -12.88 5.58 5.07
C GLY A 165 -12.06 4.36 4.67
N ALA A 166 -11.09 4.03 5.52
CA ALA A 166 -10.25 2.85 5.35
C ALA A 166 -11.05 1.55 5.59
N VAL A 167 -11.00 0.64 4.63
CA VAL A 167 -11.58 -0.71 4.68
C VAL A 167 -10.46 -1.71 4.86
N PRO A 168 -10.39 -2.37 6.02
CA PRO A 168 -9.43 -3.44 6.24
C PRO A 168 -9.80 -4.67 5.40
N LYS A 169 -8.79 -5.28 4.78
CA LYS A 169 -8.86 -6.53 4.03
C LYS A 169 -7.75 -7.44 4.52
N SER A 170 -8.13 -8.62 5.01
CA SER A 170 -7.15 -9.61 5.49
C SER A 170 -6.23 -10.05 4.35
N VAL A 171 -4.93 -10.10 4.64
CA VAL A 171 -3.90 -10.63 3.73
C VAL A 171 -3.86 -12.16 3.76
N CYS A 172 -4.45 -12.78 4.80
CA CYS A 172 -4.39 -14.22 4.99
C CYS A 172 -5.41 -14.94 4.11
N PRO A 173 -4.95 -15.74 3.12
CA PRO A 173 -5.85 -16.52 2.29
C PRO A 173 -6.58 -17.57 3.12
N ASP A 174 -7.80 -17.89 2.71
CA ASP A 174 -8.54 -19.01 3.29
C ASP A 174 -7.82 -20.31 2.92
N LYS A 175 -7.61 -21.17 3.93
CA LYS A 175 -7.05 -22.50 3.76
C LYS A 175 -8.10 -23.55 4.13
N PRO A 176 -8.33 -24.57 3.28
CA PRO A 176 -9.22 -25.70 3.56
C PRO A 176 -8.97 -26.31 4.94
N CYS A 177 -10.06 -26.66 5.64
CA CYS A 177 -10.06 -27.26 6.99
C CYS A 177 -9.13 -26.59 8.03
N SER A 178 -9.04 -25.27 8.00
CA SER A 178 -8.26 -24.54 8.98
C SER A 178 -8.97 -23.27 9.45
N ASN A 179 -8.79 -22.96 10.72
CA ASN A 179 -9.09 -21.64 11.25
C ASN A 179 -7.86 -20.76 11.01
N LYS A 180 -8.06 -19.68 10.25
CA LYS A 180 -7.02 -18.67 10.05
C LYS A 180 -7.05 -17.65 11.19
N SER A 181 -5.87 -17.30 11.67
CA SER A 181 -5.63 -16.16 12.56
C SER A 181 -4.40 -15.41 12.04
N CYS A 182 -4.16 -14.20 12.54
CA CYS A 182 -2.98 -13.46 12.17
C CYS A 182 -2.34 -12.84 13.40
N SER A 183 -1.03 -13.02 13.53
CA SER A 183 -0.20 -12.50 14.60
C SER A 183 0.64 -11.35 14.08
N GLU A 184 0.75 -10.27 14.86
CA GLU A 184 1.60 -9.10 14.54
C GLU A 184 3.06 -9.48 14.26
N ASN A 185 3.57 -10.54 14.89
CA ASN A 185 4.95 -10.98 14.75
C ASN A 185 5.15 -12.05 13.67
N LEU A 186 4.19 -12.97 13.53
CA LEU A 186 4.36 -14.17 12.70
C LEU A 186 3.60 -14.10 11.38
N GLY A 187 2.73 -13.10 11.19
CA GLY A 187 1.83 -13.03 10.03
C GLY A 187 0.71 -14.06 10.15
N CYS A 188 0.30 -14.65 9.02
CA CYS A 188 -0.80 -15.60 8.97
C CYS A 188 -0.46 -16.91 9.68
N THR A 189 -1.36 -17.35 10.56
CA THR A 189 -1.29 -18.61 11.30
C THR A 189 -2.54 -19.43 11.03
N TYR A 190 -2.38 -20.75 10.95
CA TYR A 190 -3.45 -21.68 10.58
C TYR A 190 -3.51 -22.83 11.58
N VAL A 191 -4.70 -23.08 12.13
CA VAL A 191 -4.96 -24.20 13.03
C VAL A 191 -5.91 -25.17 12.34
N SER A 192 -5.52 -26.44 12.22
CA SER A 192 -6.35 -27.47 11.60
C SER A 192 -7.66 -27.67 12.35
N THR A 193 -8.79 -27.58 11.65
CA THR A 193 -10.11 -27.99 12.15
C THR A 193 -10.43 -29.45 11.80
N CYS A 194 -9.66 -30.06 10.88
CA CYS A 194 -9.82 -31.46 10.53
C CYS A 194 -9.03 -32.35 11.50
N GLN A 195 -9.71 -32.79 12.54
CA GLN A 195 -9.19 -33.71 13.55
C GLN A 195 -9.90 -35.08 13.44
N PRO A 196 -9.24 -36.18 13.84
CA PRO A 196 -9.88 -37.48 13.94
C PRO A 196 -10.97 -37.44 15.02
N GLU A 197 -12.11 -38.09 14.73
CA GLU A 197 -13.26 -38.16 15.66
C GLU A 197 -12.92 -38.95 16.93
N ASN A 198 -12.10 -39.98 16.79
CA ASN A 198 -11.65 -40.85 17.87
C ASN A 198 -10.34 -41.55 17.50
N SER A 199 -9.80 -42.32 18.43
CA SER A 199 -8.53 -43.06 18.29
C SER A 199 -8.51 -44.06 17.12
N CYS A 200 -9.67 -44.42 16.58
CA CYS A 200 -9.87 -45.36 15.48
C CYS A 200 -10.08 -44.72 14.11
N ARG A 201 -10.00 -43.39 14.03
CA ARG A 201 -10.12 -42.65 12.78
C ARG A 201 -8.81 -41.93 12.47
N THR A 202 -8.55 -41.81 11.18
CA THR A 202 -7.59 -40.85 10.62
C THR A 202 -8.38 -39.74 9.98
N ALA A 203 -7.87 -38.51 10.00
CA ALA A 203 -8.54 -37.36 9.40
C ALA A 203 -7.59 -36.69 8.41
N GLN A 204 -8.09 -36.42 7.20
CA GLN A 204 -7.36 -35.77 6.14
C GLN A 204 -8.27 -34.73 5.48
N CYS A 205 -7.77 -33.50 5.34
CA CYS A 205 -8.48 -32.48 4.60
C CYS A 205 -8.27 -32.68 3.09
N ASP A 206 -9.34 -32.60 2.31
CA ASP A 206 -9.24 -32.58 0.86
C ASP A 206 -9.10 -31.15 0.29
N ALA A 207 -8.90 -31.05 -1.02
CA ALA A 207 -8.72 -29.77 -1.71
C ALA A 207 -9.98 -28.89 -1.72
N THR A 208 -11.16 -29.45 -1.41
CA THR A 208 -12.45 -28.73 -1.40
C THR A 208 -12.81 -28.18 -0.02
N GLY A 209 -12.06 -28.56 1.03
CA GLY A 209 -12.34 -28.19 2.41
C GLY A 209 -13.19 -29.21 3.16
N GLU A 210 -13.41 -30.40 2.60
CA GLU A 210 -14.06 -31.49 3.29
C GLU A 210 -13.03 -32.27 4.13
N CYS A 211 -13.38 -32.50 5.40
CA CYS A 211 -12.56 -33.33 6.29
C CYS A 211 -12.94 -34.80 6.13
N ILE A 212 -12.14 -35.55 5.37
CA ILE A 212 -12.35 -36.96 5.11
C ILE A 212 -11.81 -37.78 6.29
N ARG A 213 -12.67 -38.58 6.91
CA ARG A 213 -12.29 -39.44 8.05
C ARG A 213 -12.33 -40.91 7.68
N ASN A 214 -11.16 -41.51 7.58
CA ASN A 214 -11.01 -42.92 7.21
C ASN A 214 -10.76 -43.79 8.44
N ALA A 215 -11.22 -45.04 8.37
CA ALA A 215 -10.92 -46.02 9.41
C ALA A 215 -9.41 -46.23 9.50
N LYS A 216 -8.86 -46.16 10.73
CA LYS A 216 -7.45 -46.41 10.99
C LYS A 216 -7.12 -47.87 10.63
N ASN A 217 -6.12 -48.08 9.79
CA ASN A 217 -5.73 -49.43 9.38
C ASN A 217 -4.91 -50.10 10.47
N CYS A 218 -5.54 -50.96 11.28
CA CYS A 218 -4.88 -51.73 12.33
C CYS A 218 -4.24 -53.03 11.81
N SER A 219 -4.35 -53.35 10.53
CA SER A 219 -3.89 -54.63 9.93
C SER A 219 -2.37 -54.72 9.74
N LEU A 220 -1.61 -53.74 10.23
CA LEU A 220 -0.16 -53.61 10.02
C LEU A 220 0.67 -54.36 11.07
N GLY A 221 0.04 -55.02 12.04
CA GLY A 221 0.78 -55.86 12.96
C GLY A 221 1.42 -57.04 12.21
N THR A 222 2.71 -57.25 12.44
CA THR A 222 3.52 -58.25 11.72
C THR A 222 3.24 -59.69 12.15
N ASP A 223 2.51 -59.89 13.26
CA ASP A 223 2.21 -61.20 13.79
C ASP A 223 0.95 -61.79 13.12
N LYS A 224 1.19 -62.76 12.21
CA LYS A 224 0.13 -63.49 11.50
C LYS A 224 -0.74 -64.36 12.41
N CYS A 225 -0.36 -64.52 13.67
CA CYS A 225 -1.07 -65.27 14.70
C CYS A 225 -2.05 -64.43 15.51
N LYS A 226 -2.21 -63.15 15.18
CA LYS A 226 -3.13 -62.22 15.83
C LYS A 226 -4.14 -61.68 14.81
N ASN A 227 -5.36 -61.47 15.29
CA ASN A 227 -6.40 -60.72 14.59
C ASN A 227 -6.39 -59.28 15.13
N TYR A 228 -5.97 -58.34 14.29
CA TYR A 228 -5.91 -56.92 14.66
C TYR A 228 -7.24 -56.23 14.37
N TYR A 229 -7.69 -55.39 15.30
CA TYR A 229 -8.92 -54.62 15.17
C TYR A 229 -8.81 -53.30 15.94
N CYS A 230 -9.79 -52.41 15.75
CA CYS A 230 -9.81 -51.12 16.43
C CYS A 230 -10.79 -51.11 17.61
N ASN A 231 -10.36 -50.54 18.73
CA ASN A 231 -11.11 -50.34 19.96
C ASN A 231 -10.96 -48.87 20.43
N GLU A 232 -12.09 -48.17 20.49
CA GLU A 232 -12.16 -46.74 20.82
C GLU A 232 -11.78 -46.42 22.27
N THR A 233 -11.85 -47.39 23.18
CA THR A 233 -11.45 -47.19 24.59
C THR A 233 -9.93 -47.19 24.78
N ASN A 234 -9.17 -47.59 23.75
CA ASN A 234 -7.71 -47.52 23.75
C ASN A 234 -7.27 -46.14 23.21
N PRO A 235 -6.39 -45.39 23.90
CA PRO A 235 -5.86 -44.10 23.43
C PRO A 235 -5.27 -44.15 22.02
N ASN A 236 -4.81 -45.33 21.61
CA ASN A 236 -4.18 -45.58 20.33
C ASN A 236 -5.10 -46.19 19.26
N GLY A 237 -6.33 -46.57 19.63
CA GLY A 237 -7.31 -47.20 18.77
C GLY A 237 -7.01 -48.66 18.43
N CYS A 238 -5.81 -49.02 17.96
CA CYS A 238 -5.55 -50.38 17.49
C CYS A 238 -5.24 -51.37 18.64
N THR A 239 -5.85 -52.57 18.58
CA THR A 239 -5.64 -53.69 19.50
C THR A 239 -5.71 -55.04 18.75
N SER A 240 -5.49 -56.17 19.44
CA SER A 240 -5.49 -57.50 18.82
C SER A 240 -6.02 -58.61 19.72
N THR A 241 -6.55 -59.68 19.12
CA THR A 241 -6.86 -60.95 19.79
C THR A 241 -6.07 -62.11 19.19
N PRO A 242 -5.81 -63.19 19.93
CA PRO A 242 -5.21 -64.40 19.36
C PRO A 242 -6.06 -64.95 18.21
N LYS A 243 -5.43 -65.30 17.09
CA LYS A 243 -6.12 -65.88 15.91
C LYS A 243 -6.58 -67.32 16.16
N CYS A 244 -5.80 -68.07 16.93
CA CYS A 244 -6.12 -69.46 17.26
C CYS A 244 -6.94 -69.54 18.55
N SER A 245 -8.00 -70.36 18.52
CA SER A 245 -8.80 -70.69 19.69
C SER A 245 -7.93 -71.25 20.80
N GLU A 246 -8.23 -70.87 22.04
CA GLU A 246 -7.59 -71.45 23.23
C GLU A 246 -7.96 -72.94 23.42
N TYR A 247 -9.10 -73.37 22.85
CA TYR A 247 -9.65 -74.73 23.04
C TYR A 247 -9.91 -75.44 21.71
N VAL A 248 -9.65 -76.74 21.67
CA VAL A 248 -10.00 -77.62 20.54
C VAL A 248 -11.34 -78.29 20.84
N ILE A 249 -12.35 -78.09 19.99
CA ILE A 249 -13.68 -78.69 20.17
C ILE A 249 -13.79 -79.95 19.30
N ILE A 250 -14.13 -81.08 19.91
CA ILE A 250 -14.43 -82.34 19.21
C ILE A 250 -15.82 -82.80 19.66
N ASN A 251 -16.71 -83.07 18.71
CA ASN A 251 -18.10 -83.48 18.97
C ASN A 251 -18.85 -82.55 19.94
N ASN A 252 -18.74 -81.23 19.76
CA ASN A 252 -19.35 -80.21 20.63
C ASN A 252 -18.87 -80.21 22.10
N THR A 253 -17.77 -80.89 22.41
CA THR A 253 -17.15 -80.89 23.74
C THR A 253 -15.71 -80.40 23.66
N ILE A 254 -15.28 -79.61 24.64
CA ILE A 254 -13.89 -79.13 24.74
C ILE A 254 -12.98 -80.33 24.98
N ASN A 255 -12.06 -80.58 24.05
CA ASN A 255 -11.05 -81.61 24.20
C ASN A 255 -9.92 -81.07 25.09
N GLN A 256 -9.91 -81.49 26.35
CA GLN A 256 -8.92 -81.05 27.35
C GLN A 256 -7.49 -81.54 27.05
N CYS A 257 -7.32 -82.40 26.05
CA CYS A 257 -6.06 -83.04 25.67
C CYS A 257 -5.47 -82.48 24.38
N LYS A 258 -6.13 -81.50 23.76
CA LYS A 258 -5.65 -80.87 22.54
C LYS A 258 -5.69 -79.35 22.68
N TYR A 259 -4.65 -78.68 22.18
CA TYR A 259 -4.55 -77.22 22.20
C TYR A 259 -4.04 -76.72 20.86
N HIS A 260 -4.36 -75.47 20.52
CA HIS A 260 -3.83 -74.82 19.32
C HIS A 260 -2.50 -74.10 19.62
N THR A 261 -1.55 -74.18 18.70
CA THR A 261 -0.43 -73.23 18.58
C THR A 261 -0.46 -72.61 17.20
N CYS A 262 -0.10 -71.34 17.08
CA CYS A 262 -0.02 -70.72 15.77
C CYS A 262 1.39 -70.85 15.18
N ASP A 263 1.47 -71.15 13.89
CA ASP A 263 2.72 -71.04 13.13
C ASP A 263 3.03 -69.55 12.87
N PRO A 264 4.13 -69.00 13.42
CA PRO A 264 4.45 -67.58 13.29
C PRO A 264 4.78 -67.14 11.85
N LYS A 265 5.14 -68.06 10.94
CA LYS A 265 5.51 -67.73 9.55
C LYS A 265 4.31 -67.61 8.62
N ILE A 266 3.28 -68.43 8.85
CA ILE A 266 2.11 -68.52 7.96
C ILE A 266 0.80 -68.14 8.64
N GLY A 267 0.75 -68.10 9.98
CA GLY A 267 -0.45 -67.73 10.74
C GLY A 267 -1.49 -68.84 10.86
N GLU A 268 -1.12 -70.10 10.65
CA GLU A 268 -2.02 -71.25 10.68
C GLU A 268 -2.07 -71.90 12.08
N CYS A 269 -3.24 -72.40 12.48
CA CYS A 269 -3.44 -73.00 13.80
C CYS A 269 -3.13 -74.51 13.78
N ILE A 270 -2.01 -74.89 14.39
CA ILE A 270 -1.56 -76.27 14.57
C ILE A 270 -2.22 -76.86 15.81
N VAL A 271 -2.82 -78.05 15.70
CA VAL A 271 -3.38 -78.78 16.84
C VAL A 271 -2.33 -79.70 17.45
N ASN A 272 -1.97 -79.45 18.71
CA ASN A 272 -1.09 -80.30 19.49
C ASN A 272 -1.89 -81.22 20.41
N THR A 273 -1.31 -82.37 20.77
CA THR A 273 -1.94 -83.35 21.68
C THR A 273 -1.07 -83.52 22.92
N ILE A 274 -1.68 -83.44 24.09
CA ILE A 274 -1.04 -83.67 25.38
C ILE A 274 -0.96 -85.18 25.63
N VAL A 275 0.24 -85.68 25.89
CA VAL A 275 0.49 -87.10 26.20
C VAL A 275 -0.01 -87.41 27.62
N ASN A 276 -0.68 -88.56 27.81
CA ASN A 276 -1.20 -89.06 29.11
C ASN A 276 -2.26 -88.17 29.80
N CYS A 277 -3.26 -87.69 29.05
CA CYS A 277 -4.23 -86.69 29.51
C CYS A 277 -5.45 -87.22 30.33
N SER A 278 -5.61 -88.54 30.51
CA SER A 278 -6.90 -89.14 30.92
C SER A 278 -7.31 -89.06 32.40
N ALA A 279 -6.58 -88.37 33.30
CA ALA A 279 -6.84 -88.48 34.75
C ALA A 279 -6.64 -87.19 35.59
N CYS A 280 -6.48 -86.00 34.99
CA CYS A 280 -6.12 -84.79 35.74
C CYS A 280 -7.26 -83.77 35.93
N HIS A 281 -7.34 -83.17 37.12
CA HIS A 281 -8.32 -82.12 37.48
C HIS A 281 -7.63 -80.76 37.78
N GLY A 282 -8.37 -79.66 37.60
CA GLY A 282 -7.92 -78.26 37.80
C GLY A 282 -8.21 -77.38 36.58
N GLU A 283 -8.43 -76.08 36.73
CA GLU A 283 -8.62 -75.11 35.63
C GLU A 283 -7.43 -74.13 35.56
N PRO A 284 -6.88 -73.84 34.37
CA PRO A 284 -5.83 -72.83 34.24
C PRO A 284 -6.37 -71.43 34.55
N GLY A 285 -5.52 -70.57 35.08
CA GLY A 285 -5.80 -69.13 35.10
C GLY A 285 -5.98 -68.57 33.69
N LYS A 286 -6.62 -67.40 33.56
CA LYS A 286 -6.92 -66.80 32.25
C LYS A 286 -5.68 -66.47 31.41
N CYS A 287 -4.50 -66.43 32.01
CA CYS A 287 -3.19 -66.21 31.37
C CYS A 287 -2.31 -67.46 31.30
N GLU A 288 -2.86 -68.62 31.60
CA GLU A 288 -2.14 -69.89 31.71
C GLU A 288 -2.70 -70.91 30.72
N LEU A 289 -1.85 -71.85 30.30
CA LEU A 289 -2.18 -73.00 29.46
C LEU A 289 -1.88 -74.28 30.25
N ARG A 290 -2.68 -75.31 30.02
CA ARG A 290 -2.37 -76.66 30.53
C ARG A 290 -1.05 -77.12 29.91
N ASP A 291 -0.13 -77.60 30.73
CA ASP A 291 1.19 -78.05 30.31
C ASP A 291 1.27 -79.58 30.28
N TYR A 292 1.39 -80.24 31.44
CA TYR A 292 1.34 -81.70 31.51
C TYR A 292 0.55 -82.20 32.73
N CYS A 293 0.06 -83.44 32.65
CA CYS A 293 -0.68 -84.09 33.71
C CYS A 293 0.31 -84.83 34.62
N ASN A 294 0.43 -84.41 35.88
CA ASN A 294 1.26 -85.13 36.85
C ASN A 294 0.50 -86.37 37.33
N ALA A 295 0.96 -87.54 36.88
CA ALA A 295 0.31 -88.83 37.15
C ALA A 295 0.31 -89.24 38.64
N GLU A 296 1.25 -88.73 39.44
CA GLU A 296 1.32 -89.03 40.89
C GLU A 296 0.31 -88.21 41.71
N THR A 297 -0.03 -87.01 41.25
CA THR A 297 -0.90 -86.07 41.99
C THR A 297 -2.29 -85.90 41.38
N GLY A 298 -2.52 -86.39 40.16
CA GLY A 298 -3.78 -86.21 39.44
C GLY A 298 -4.11 -84.75 39.13
N LYS A 299 -3.12 -83.86 39.12
CA LYS A 299 -3.27 -82.41 38.88
C LYS A 299 -2.54 -81.96 37.62
N TRP A 300 -3.12 -80.96 36.98
CA TRP A 300 -2.49 -80.24 35.88
C TRP A 300 -1.37 -79.33 36.38
N THR A 301 -0.23 -79.35 35.69
CA THR A 301 0.71 -78.23 35.71
C THR A 301 0.29 -77.21 34.64
N PHE A 302 0.56 -75.94 34.91
CA PHE A 302 0.22 -74.85 34.01
C PHE A 302 1.49 -74.13 33.56
N LYS A 303 1.55 -73.80 32.27
CA LYS A 303 2.57 -72.90 31.70
C LYS A 303 1.94 -71.54 31.42
N GLN A 304 2.71 -70.48 31.60
CA GLN A 304 2.25 -69.13 31.21
C GLN A 304 2.04 -69.08 29.69
N LYS A 305 1.01 -68.36 29.23
CA LYS A 305 0.87 -68.03 27.82
C LYS A 305 2.13 -67.30 27.37
N VAL A 306 2.68 -67.68 26.21
CA VAL A 306 3.78 -66.93 25.60
C VAL A 306 3.19 -65.61 25.12
N ILE A 307 3.49 -64.53 25.83
CA ILE A 307 3.01 -63.17 25.55
C ILE A 307 4.04 -62.32 24.82
N ASP A 308 5.32 -62.61 25.03
CA ASP A 308 6.46 -61.97 24.37
C ASP A 308 6.49 -62.36 22.89
N ASP A 309 6.19 -61.40 22.03
CA ASP A 309 6.23 -61.55 20.58
C ASP A 309 7.57 -61.09 19.98
N GLY A 310 8.58 -60.86 20.82
CA GLY A 310 9.93 -60.43 20.43
C GLY A 310 9.98 -59.03 19.84
N ASN A 311 8.90 -58.27 19.95
CA ASN A 311 8.79 -56.92 19.41
C ASN A 311 8.93 -55.89 20.55
N PRO A 312 9.97 -55.03 20.57
CA PRO A 312 10.09 -53.98 21.58
C PRO A 312 8.98 -52.91 21.50
N CYS A 313 8.13 -52.96 20.46
CA CYS A 313 6.98 -52.11 20.23
C CYS A 313 5.64 -52.71 20.67
N THR A 314 5.67 -53.66 21.59
CA THR A 314 4.48 -54.25 22.21
C THR A 314 4.69 -54.25 23.72
N LEU A 315 3.65 -53.91 24.49
CA LEU A 315 3.69 -54.09 25.94
C LEU A 315 3.23 -55.51 26.21
N ASP A 316 4.11 -56.48 26.42
CA ASP A 316 3.68 -57.88 26.60
C ASP A 316 3.07 -58.11 27.99
N SER A 317 1.74 -58.03 28.09
CA SER A 317 1.04 -58.21 29.36
C SER A 317 -0.25 -59.00 29.18
N CYS A 318 -0.55 -59.89 30.12
CA CYS A 318 -1.82 -60.61 30.16
C CYS A 318 -2.61 -60.24 31.42
N ASN A 319 -3.85 -59.79 31.23
CA ASN A 319 -4.74 -59.47 32.33
C ASN A 319 -5.29 -60.77 32.95
N ASN A 320 -4.93 -61.04 34.21
CA ASN A 320 -5.27 -62.27 34.92
C ASN A 320 -6.77 -62.51 35.14
N ASP A 321 -7.61 -61.47 35.07
CA ASP A 321 -9.06 -61.57 35.27
C ASP A 321 -9.82 -61.85 33.96
N THR A 322 -9.34 -61.29 32.85
CA THR A 322 -10.03 -61.34 31.54
C THR A 322 -9.38 -62.28 30.54
N GLY A 323 -8.10 -62.61 30.73
CA GLY A 323 -7.30 -63.39 29.77
C GLY A 323 -6.94 -62.65 28.49
N VAL A 324 -7.25 -61.35 28.45
CA VAL A 324 -6.88 -60.45 27.35
C VAL A 324 -5.37 -60.24 27.42
N ILE A 325 -4.69 -60.63 26.35
CA ILE A 325 -3.29 -60.30 26.10
C ILE A 325 -3.28 -58.89 25.51
N ASN A 326 -2.85 -57.92 26.29
CA ASN A 326 -2.64 -56.55 25.84
C ASN A 326 -1.24 -56.49 25.24
N ASN A 327 -1.12 -56.23 23.93
CA ASN A 327 0.15 -55.93 23.25
C ASN A 327 0.20 -54.60 22.45
N PRO A 328 -0.61 -53.54 22.65
CA PRO A 328 -0.47 -52.35 21.83
C PRO A 328 0.40 -51.28 22.50
N PHE A 329 1.69 -51.23 22.16
CA PHE A 329 2.41 -49.96 22.22
C PHE A 329 2.27 -49.29 20.86
N SER A 330 1.33 -48.36 20.78
CA SER A 330 1.15 -47.52 19.61
C SER A 330 1.52 -46.09 19.99
N CYS A 331 2.16 -45.43 19.06
CA CYS A 331 2.62 -44.08 19.23
C CYS A 331 1.51 -43.12 18.76
N PRO A 332 1.24 -42.05 19.52
CA PRO A 332 0.16 -41.12 19.18
C PRO A 332 0.50 -40.33 17.90
N GLY A 333 -0.54 -40.07 17.10
CA GLY A 333 -0.52 -39.21 15.91
C GLY A 333 0.68 -39.41 14.97
N CYS A 334 1.56 -38.41 14.90
CA CYS A 334 2.72 -38.36 13.99
C CYS A 334 3.98 -39.05 14.54
N THR A 335 3.93 -39.73 15.68
CA THR A 335 5.06 -40.48 16.23
C THR A 335 5.01 -41.95 15.79
N GLU A 336 6.17 -42.63 15.73
CA GLU A 336 6.28 -44.03 15.34
C GLU A 336 7.11 -44.81 16.35
N CYS A 337 6.86 -46.12 16.50
CA CYS A 337 7.62 -46.90 17.46
C CYS A 337 9.09 -47.06 17.01
N ASP A 338 10.00 -46.84 17.95
CA ASP A 338 11.43 -47.02 17.75
C ASP A 338 11.87 -48.45 18.10
N THR A 339 12.08 -49.27 17.07
CA THR A 339 12.56 -50.65 17.22
C THR A 339 14.06 -50.76 17.50
N SER A 340 14.81 -49.67 17.36
CA SER A 340 16.29 -49.64 17.45
C SER A 340 16.79 -49.51 18.89
N SER A 341 15.98 -48.93 19.77
CA SER A 341 16.35 -48.59 21.14
C SER A 341 16.27 -49.78 22.11
N GLY A 342 15.71 -50.91 21.67
CA GLY A 342 15.52 -52.10 22.49
C GLY A 342 14.53 -51.93 23.65
N ASN A 343 13.88 -50.77 23.75
CA ASN A 343 12.93 -50.39 24.80
C ASN A 343 11.69 -49.74 24.17
N MET A 344 10.57 -49.84 24.88
CA MET A 344 9.27 -49.34 24.46
C MET A 344 9.25 -47.80 24.40
N SER A 345 9.50 -47.23 23.21
CA SER A 345 9.70 -45.79 23.00
C SER A 345 9.18 -45.32 21.64
N CYS A 346 8.65 -44.09 21.59
CA CYS A 346 8.14 -43.46 20.36
C CYS A 346 9.17 -42.47 19.82
N ARG A 347 9.55 -42.63 18.55
CA ARG A 347 10.30 -41.63 17.79
C ARG A 347 9.37 -40.63 17.12
N ILE A 348 9.85 -39.40 16.99
CA ILE A 348 9.15 -38.31 16.30
C ILE A 348 9.33 -38.49 14.79
N GLU A 349 8.23 -38.47 14.01
CA GLU A 349 8.29 -38.43 12.54
C GLU A 349 7.61 -37.18 11.97
N ASN A 350 8.41 -36.14 11.73
CA ASN A 350 7.94 -34.89 11.12
C ASN A 350 7.34 -35.07 9.71
N LEU A 351 7.81 -36.07 8.95
CA LEU A 351 7.28 -36.36 7.60
C LEU A 351 5.79 -36.75 7.62
N LYS A 352 5.28 -37.32 8.72
CA LYS A 352 3.85 -37.65 8.85
C LYS A 352 2.96 -36.42 9.01
N CYS A 353 3.54 -35.26 9.30
CA CYS A 353 2.85 -33.97 9.32
C CYS A 353 2.82 -33.27 7.95
N GLN A 354 3.59 -33.75 6.96
CA GLN A 354 3.61 -33.18 5.61
C GLN A 354 2.29 -33.47 4.88
N GLY A 355 1.65 -32.44 4.33
CA GLY A 355 0.42 -32.55 3.54
C GLY A 355 -0.90 -32.23 4.28
N LEU A 356 -0.88 -32.05 5.60
CA LEU A 356 -2.11 -31.77 6.37
C LEU A 356 -2.43 -30.27 6.46
N ASN A 357 -1.39 -29.41 6.56
CA ASN A 357 -1.46 -27.94 6.46
C ASN A 357 -0.13 -27.32 5.95
N SER A 358 0.72 -28.16 5.37
CA SER A 358 2.09 -27.84 4.99
C SER A 358 2.13 -26.65 4.05
N SER A 359 2.93 -25.66 4.42
CA SER A 359 3.15 -24.44 3.67
C SER A 359 4.64 -24.18 3.58
N VAL A 360 5.11 -23.56 2.51
CA VAL A 360 6.53 -23.13 2.41
C VAL A 360 6.91 -22.12 3.50
N CYS A 361 5.91 -21.62 4.23
CA CYS A 361 5.99 -20.65 5.31
C CYS A 361 5.96 -21.25 6.72
N THR A 362 5.87 -22.58 6.87
CA THR A 362 5.77 -23.26 8.17
C THR A 362 6.71 -24.45 8.22
N PHE A 363 7.25 -24.76 9.40
CA PHE A 363 7.87 -26.05 9.63
C PHE A 363 6.78 -27.06 9.99
N ASP A 364 6.80 -28.24 9.38
CA ASP A 364 5.93 -29.33 9.81
C ASP A 364 6.67 -30.10 10.91
N ILE A 365 6.32 -29.86 12.18
CA ILE A 365 6.94 -30.55 13.32
C ILE A 365 5.93 -31.41 14.06
N CYS A 366 6.38 -32.60 14.41
CA CYS A 366 5.68 -33.51 15.28
C CYS A 366 6.19 -33.30 16.71
N ILE A 367 5.30 -33.03 17.66
CA ILE A 367 5.65 -32.91 19.08
C ILE A 367 5.41 -34.23 19.82
N SER A 368 5.93 -34.34 21.05
CA SER A 368 6.03 -35.60 21.79
C SER A 368 4.70 -36.27 22.13
N ASP A 369 3.59 -35.54 22.08
CA ASP A 369 2.24 -36.05 22.30
C ASP A 369 1.59 -36.61 21.01
N GLY A 370 2.31 -36.57 19.88
CA GLY A 370 1.80 -37.01 18.59
C GLY A 370 1.04 -35.95 17.78
N SER A 371 0.92 -34.72 18.29
CA SER A 371 0.29 -33.62 17.58
C SER A 371 1.24 -33.00 16.55
N CYS A 372 0.69 -32.54 15.42
CA CYS A 372 1.44 -31.76 14.43
C CYS A 372 1.31 -30.27 14.73
N GLU A 373 2.42 -29.60 14.97
CA GLU A 373 2.53 -28.15 15.06
C GLU A 373 3.16 -27.57 13.78
N TYR A 374 2.75 -26.35 13.43
CA TYR A 374 3.18 -25.67 12.22
C TYR A 374 3.77 -24.28 12.53
N PRO A 375 4.86 -24.18 13.29
CA PRO A 375 5.48 -22.89 13.60
C PRO A 375 5.96 -22.22 12.33
N ASN A 376 5.75 -20.90 12.26
CA ASN A 376 6.09 -20.12 11.07
C ASN A 376 7.61 -20.07 10.85
N ILE A 377 8.00 -20.17 9.59
CA ILE A 377 9.35 -19.86 9.12
C ILE A 377 9.43 -18.33 9.07
N PRO A 378 10.24 -17.69 9.92
CA PRO A 378 10.39 -16.24 9.87
C PRO A 378 11.04 -15.84 8.55
N CYS A 379 10.39 -14.95 7.81
CA CYS A 379 10.99 -14.36 6.63
C CYS A 379 12.26 -13.56 7.00
N PRO A 380 13.19 -13.40 6.04
CA PRO A 380 14.39 -12.61 6.26
C PRO A 380 14.07 -11.24 6.85
N ALA A 381 14.93 -10.77 7.75
CA ALA A 381 14.84 -9.39 8.20
C ALA A 381 14.97 -8.45 6.99
N PRO A 382 14.13 -7.41 6.89
CA PRO A 382 14.28 -6.41 5.84
C PRO A 382 15.67 -5.79 5.90
N LYS A 383 16.32 -5.69 4.74
CA LYS A 383 17.65 -5.09 4.62
C LYS A 383 17.64 -3.62 5.04
N ASP A 384 16.53 -2.95 4.80
CA ASP A 384 16.35 -1.53 5.05
C ASP A 384 14.87 -1.20 5.30
N LYS A 385 14.56 0.07 5.60
CA LYS A 385 13.19 0.52 5.92
C LYS A 385 12.25 0.59 4.71
N CYS A 386 12.73 0.25 3.51
CA CYS A 386 12.02 0.42 2.24
C CYS A 386 11.54 -0.89 1.64
N GLU A 387 11.73 -1.99 2.37
CA GLU A 387 11.23 -3.28 2.01
C GLU A 387 10.62 -3.99 3.21
N PHE A 388 9.70 -4.90 2.94
CA PHE A 388 9.18 -5.84 3.90
C PHE A 388 8.92 -7.18 3.21
N TYR A 389 8.89 -8.25 3.99
CA TYR A 389 8.62 -9.59 3.48
C TYR A 389 7.25 -10.05 3.96
N THR A 390 6.47 -10.59 3.04
CA THR A 390 5.21 -11.31 3.30
C THR A 390 5.38 -12.76 2.90
N CYS A 391 4.90 -13.70 3.69
CA CYS A 391 5.03 -15.11 3.35
C CYS A 391 3.82 -15.59 2.55
N ASP A 392 4.06 -15.99 1.30
CA ASP A 392 3.07 -16.64 0.44
C ASP A 392 3.09 -18.16 0.67
N PRO A 393 1.93 -18.80 0.89
CA PRO A 393 1.88 -20.19 1.31
C PRO A 393 2.41 -21.21 0.31
N TYR A 394 2.55 -20.84 -0.97
CA TYR A 394 3.03 -21.69 -2.07
C TYR A 394 4.40 -21.29 -2.60
N ILE A 395 4.74 -20.00 -2.55
CA ILE A 395 5.99 -19.46 -3.10
C ILE A 395 7.05 -19.24 -1.99
N GLY A 396 6.62 -19.00 -0.75
CA GLY A 396 7.49 -18.62 0.37
C GLY A 396 7.59 -17.11 0.55
N CYS A 397 8.72 -16.62 1.07
CA CYS A 397 8.87 -15.20 1.39
C CYS A 397 8.96 -14.31 0.15
N LEU A 398 7.92 -13.51 -0.09
CA LEU A 398 7.86 -12.49 -1.15
C LEU A 398 8.32 -11.14 -0.62
N ARG A 399 9.24 -10.49 -1.35
CA ARG A 399 9.72 -9.14 -1.07
C ARG A 399 8.73 -8.11 -1.64
N GLN A 400 8.35 -7.15 -0.81
CA GLN A 400 7.52 -6.00 -1.19
C GLN A 400 8.24 -4.68 -0.89
N SER A 401 8.00 -3.65 -1.70
CA SER A 401 8.55 -2.31 -1.52
C SER A 401 7.57 -1.40 -0.77
N VAL A 402 8.09 -0.55 0.11
CA VAL A 402 7.31 0.49 0.77
C VAL A 402 7.01 1.62 -0.22
N ASP A 403 5.73 1.87 -0.47
CA ASP A 403 5.27 3.02 -1.25
C ASP A 403 5.01 4.22 -0.33
N CYS A 404 5.69 5.34 -0.60
CA CYS A 404 5.67 6.49 0.29
C CYS A 404 4.49 7.42 -0.02
N PRO A 405 3.87 8.03 1.01
CA PRO A 405 2.76 8.95 0.81
C PRO A 405 3.20 10.15 -0.04
N LEU A 406 2.34 10.53 -0.99
CA LEU A 406 2.57 11.70 -1.84
C LEU A 406 2.70 12.95 -0.96
N ASN A 407 3.70 13.78 -1.26
CA ASN A 407 3.87 15.05 -0.56
C ASN A 407 2.76 16.03 -0.99
N PRO A 408 2.09 16.72 -0.05
CA PRO A 408 1.10 17.76 -0.39
C PRO A 408 1.72 18.92 -1.19
N ASP A 409 3.00 19.21 -0.98
CA ASP A 409 3.76 20.10 -1.86
C ASP A 409 4.14 19.35 -3.15
N LYS A 410 3.52 19.73 -4.26
CA LYS A 410 3.78 19.14 -5.58
C LYS A 410 5.20 19.41 -6.10
N CYS A 411 5.93 20.33 -5.47
CA CYS A 411 7.34 20.58 -5.73
C CYS A 411 8.28 19.73 -4.90
N LYS A 412 7.74 18.87 -4.06
CA LYS A 412 8.47 17.81 -3.40
C LYS A 412 8.06 16.47 -3.98
N GLU A 413 9.02 15.55 -4.03
CA GLU A 413 8.76 14.14 -4.27
C GLU A 413 9.11 13.33 -3.03
N SER A 414 8.22 12.41 -2.67
CA SER A 414 8.44 11.45 -1.59
C SER A 414 9.13 10.22 -2.15
N PHE A 415 10.17 9.76 -1.47
CA PHE A 415 10.85 8.52 -1.81
C PHE A 415 11.25 7.80 -0.53
N CYS A 416 11.41 6.49 -0.63
CA CYS A 416 11.87 5.72 0.51
C CYS A 416 13.39 5.70 0.58
N HIS A 417 13.95 6.22 1.66
CA HIS A 417 15.38 6.18 1.95
C HIS A 417 15.72 4.98 2.84
N PRO A 418 16.73 4.15 2.49
CA PRO A 418 17.03 2.89 3.18
C PRO A 418 17.11 3.00 4.71
N LEU A 419 17.75 4.03 5.25
CA LEU A 419 17.93 4.19 6.70
C LEU A 419 16.80 4.95 7.40
N GLN A 420 16.10 5.81 6.66
CA GLN A 420 15.19 6.81 7.25
C GLN A 420 13.71 6.48 7.00
N GLY A 421 13.40 5.59 6.05
CA GLY A 421 12.04 5.33 5.60
C GLY A 421 11.60 6.44 4.63
N CYS A 422 10.32 6.79 4.64
CA CYS A 422 9.79 7.80 3.74
C CYS A 422 10.28 9.21 4.07
N ILE A 423 11.01 9.82 3.13
CA ILE A 423 11.48 11.21 3.19
C ILE A 423 11.10 11.95 1.90
N SER A 424 11.29 13.27 1.87
CA SER A 424 10.99 14.08 0.68
C SER A 424 12.17 14.94 0.23
N ARG A 425 12.25 15.21 -1.07
CA ARG A 425 13.24 16.11 -1.68
C ARG A 425 12.60 17.00 -2.74
N ASP A 426 13.30 18.04 -3.17
CA ASP A 426 12.86 18.88 -4.29
C ASP A 426 12.70 18.07 -5.57
N ARG A 427 11.56 18.27 -6.23
CA ARG A 427 11.23 17.66 -7.50
C ARG A 427 12.09 18.31 -8.58
N ASN A 428 12.79 17.49 -9.36
CA ASN A 428 13.53 17.98 -10.51
C ASN A 428 12.57 18.28 -11.66
N CYS A 429 12.46 19.56 -12.02
CA CYS A 429 11.59 20.01 -13.11
C CYS A 429 12.30 20.25 -14.43
N SER A 430 13.61 20.00 -14.51
CA SER A 430 14.38 20.26 -15.72
C SER A 430 13.81 19.50 -16.93
N THR A 431 13.59 20.22 -18.03
CA THR A 431 12.94 19.69 -19.23
C THR A 431 13.92 18.94 -20.15
N GLY A 432 15.21 19.25 -20.04
CA GLY A 432 16.23 18.80 -20.99
C GLY A 432 16.09 19.39 -22.40
N VAL A 433 15.13 20.30 -22.63
CA VAL A 433 14.88 20.93 -23.93
C VAL A 433 15.51 22.33 -23.94
N PRO A 434 16.37 22.67 -24.92
CA PRO A 434 16.92 24.01 -25.08
C PRO A 434 15.83 25.06 -25.14
N CYS A 435 16.05 26.21 -24.49
CA CYS A 435 15.10 27.33 -24.44
C CYS A 435 13.74 27.07 -23.77
N ILE A 436 13.60 25.93 -23.08
CA ILE A 436 12.42 25.65 -22.25
C ILE A 436 12.88 25.39 -20.82
N ASP A 437 12.60 26.34 -19.95
CA ASP A 437 12.88 26.19 -18.52
C ASP A 437 11.77 25.42 -17.83
N GLY A 438 12.19 24.53 -16.94
CA GLY A 438 11.30 23.74 -16.11
C GLY A 438 11.30 24.30 -14.70
N ILE A 439 10.23 25.00 -14.34
CA ILE A 439 10.08 25.62 -13.02
C ILE A 439 9.13 24.79 -12.17
N CYS A 440 9.37 24.78 -10.87
CA CYS A 440 8.43 24.21 -9.94
C CYS A 440 7.57 25.30 -9.30
N GLN A 441 6.26 25.23 -9.52
CA GLN A 441 5.30 26.17 -8.95
C GLN A 441 4.49 25.46 -7.86
N ALA A 442 4.42 26.07 -6.68
CA ALA A 442 3.62 25.59 -5.56
C ALA A 442 2.18 25.33 -6.04
N GLY A 443 1.67 24.11 -5.79
CA GLY A 443 0.34 23.69 -6.26
C GLY A 443 0.27 23.06 -7.66
N TYR A 444 1.30 23.18 -8.52
CA TYR A 444 1.33 22.61 -9.89
C TYR A 444 2.34 21.48 -10.04
N GLY A 445 3.44 21.58 -9.30
CA GLY A 445 4.62 20.79 -9.58
C GLY A 445 5.36 21.42 -10.77
N CYS A 446 5.90 20.59 -11.66
CA CYS A 446 6.75 21.06 -12.74
C CYS A 446 5.95 21.67 -13.90
N LYS A 447 6.31 22.90 -14.29
CA LYS A 447 5.77 23.63 -15.43
C LYS A 447 6.90 24.02 -16.38
N ASN A 448 6.60 23.90 -17.67
CA ASN A 448 7.50 24.32 -18.73
C ASN A 448 7.14 25.75 -19.14
N ILE A 449 8.15 26.60 -19.24
CA ILE A 449 8.03 27.97 -19.72
C ILE A 449 9.10 28.21 -20.78
N THR A 450 8.80 29.06 -21.75
CA THR A 450 9.82 29.52 -22.70
C THR A 450 10.85 30.35 -21.95
N ARG A 451 12.13 30.06 -22.13
CA ARG A 451 13.23 30.78 -21.50
C ARG A 451 13.15 32.26 -21.88
N VAL A 452 12.98 33.11 -20.87
CA VAL A 452 12.95 34.57 -21.05
C VAL A 452 14.37 35.09 -21.04
N CYS A 453 14.87 35.51 -22.20
CA CYS A 453 16.20 36.11 -22.34
C CYS A 453 16.11 37.63 -22.21
N THR A 454 16.50 38.15 -21.06
CA THR A 454 16.58 39.60 -20.83
C THR A 454 18.00 40.07 -21.14
N PRO A 455 18.20 40.93 -22.15
CA PRO A 455 19.52 41.45 -22.48
C PRO A 455 20.00 42.45 -21.42
N HIS A 456 21.30 42.70 -21.35
CA HIS A 456 21.86 43.63 -20.36
C HIS A 456 21.33 45.06 -20.52
N ARG A 457 21.01 45.48 -21.76
CA ARG A 457 20.44 46.78 -22.12
C ARG A 457 19.02 46.64 -22.67
N PRO A 458 18.00 46.33 -21.85
CA PRO A 458 16.65 45.99 -22.32
C PRO A 458 15.93 47.12 -23.08
N VAL A 459 16.35 48.37 -22.88
CA VAL A 459 15.84 49.53 -23.63
C VAL A 459 16.38 49.56 -25.07
N CYS A 460 17.58 49.02 -25.29
CA CYS A 460 18.33 49.14 -26.55
C CYS A 460 18.44 47.83 -27.32
N GLN A 461 18.19 46.71 -26.62
CA GLN A 461 18.37 45.37 -27.11
C GLN A 461 17.13 44.53 -26.79
N TYR A 462 16.87 43.54 -27.64
CA TYR A 462 16.01 42.41 -27.32
C TYR A 462 16.85 41.14 -27.18
N GLY A 463 16.44 40.24 -26.29
CA GLY A 463 17.10 38.95 -26.09
C GLY A 463 16.33 37.82 -26.75
N THR A 464 17.03 36.90 -27.40
CA THR A 464 16.47 35.68 -28.00
C THR A 464 17.20 34.45 -27.48
N CYS A 465 16.46 33.37 -27.20
CA CYS A 465 17.08 32.11 -26.85
C CYS A 465 17.42 31.30 -28.10
N ASN A 466 18.64 30.77 -28.18
CA ASN A 466 19.08 29.91 -29.27
C ASN A 466 18.57 28.48 -29.05
N ASN A 467 17.65 28.02 -29.92
CA ASN A 467 17.02 26.70 -29.78
C ASN A 467 17.96 25.48 -29.93
N VAL A 468 19.22 25.69 -30.31
CA VAL A 468 20.24 24.63 -30.40
C VAL A 468 21.12 24.60 -29.17
N THR A 469 21.65 25.75 -28.73
CA THR A 469 22.58 25.82 -27.60
C THR A 469 21.88 26.03 -26.26
N GLY A 470 20.66 26.57 -26.28
CA GLY A 470 19.92 27.01 -25.10
C GLY A 470 20.43 28.35 -24.54
N GLU A 471 21.41 28.99 -25.15
CA GLU A 471 22.00 30.23 -24.65
C GLU A 471 21.16 31.46 -25.04
N CYS A 472 21.21 32.49 -24.20
CA CYS A 472 20.55 33.78 -24.47
C CYS A 472 21.48 34.69 -25.27
N GLU A 473 21.03 35.08 -26.46
CA GLU A 473 21.70 36.01 -27.36
C GLU A 473 20.98 37.37 -27.29
N SER A 474 21.73 38.48 -27.42
CA SER A 474 21.19 39.84 -27.38
C SER A 474 21.40 40.54 -28.71
N THR A 475 20.35 41.16 -29.25
CA THR A 475 20.37 41.87 -30.53
C THR A 475 19.89 43.31 -30.34
N ASP A 476 20.57 44.27 -30.96
CA ASP A 476 20.16 45.69 -30.93
C ASP A 476 18.85 45.89 -31.73
N TYR A 477 17.98 46.77 -31.25
CA TYR A 477 16.78 47.15 -31.99
C TYR A 477 17.15 47.91 -33.28
N ASP A 478 16.41 47.67 -34.36
CA ASP A 478 16.54 48.39 -35.63
C ASP A 478 15.15 48.91 -36.08
N PRO A 479 14.94 50.23 -36.21
CA PRO A 479 15.92 51.31 -36.02
C PRO A 479 16.36 51.49 -34.57
N TYR A 480 17.65 51.80 -34.39
CA TYR A 480 18.25 51.96 -33.05
C TYR A 480 17.58 53.10 -32.26
N PRO A 481 17.01 52.81 -31.07
CA PRO A 481 16.23 53.77 -30.28
C PRO A 481 17.01 55.05 -29.98
N PHE A 482 16.32 56.19 -30.03
CA PHE A 482 16.94 57.50 -29.85
C PHE A 482 17.61 57.65 -28.48
N GLU A 483 16.98 57.15 -27.42
CA GLU A 483 17.49 57.18 -26.04
C GLU A 483 18.75 56.32 -25.83
N CYS A 484 19.05 55.42 -26.77
CA CYS A 484 20.22 54.56 -26.75
C CYS A 484 21.43 55.15 -27.49
N ARG A 485 21.24 56.23 -28.26
CA ARG A 485 22.32 56.90 -28.96
C ARG A 485 23.11 57.73 -27.95
N THR A 486 24.35 57.34 -27.68
CA THR A 486 25.26 58.04 -26.77
C THR A 486 25.86 59.33 -27.36
N GLU A 487 25.32 59.83 -28.47
CA GLU A 487 25.76 61.05 -29.14
C GLU A 487 24.78 62.19 -28.81
N ALA A 488 25.31 63.20 -28.14
CA ALA A 488 24.60 64.30 -27.50
C ALA A 488 23.56 65.02 -28.38
N VAL A 489 22.32 65.10 -27.88
CA VAL A 489 21.49 66.31 -28.03
C VAL A 489 20.89 66.65 -26.67
N ILE A 490 21.56 67.55 -25.96
CA ILE A 490 20.93 68.34 -24.90
C ILE A 490 19.98 69.30 -25.62
N SER A 491 18.67 69.06 -25.53
CA SER A 491 17.68 70.12 -25.71
C SER A 491 16.74 70.08 -24.51
N ILE A 492 16.95 71.04 -23.62
CA ILE A 492 16.05 71.36 -22.51
C ILE A 492 14.71 71.78 -23.14
N GLY A 493 13.67 70.98 -22.95
CA GLY A 493 12.31 71.42 -23.28
C GLY A 493 11.36 70.28 -23.58
N VAL A 494 10.37 70.15 -22.70
CA VAL A 494 9.11 69.39 -22.85
C VAL A 494 9.19 67.91 -22.44
N ILE A 495 8.84 67.66 -21.17
CA ILE A 495 8.17 66.42 -20.76
C ILE A 495 6.80 66.43 -21.45
N ALA A 496 6.75 65.97 -22.70
CA ALA A 496 5.53 65.55 -23.36
C ALA A 496 5.67 64.06 -23.59
N GLY A 497 4.68 63.30 -23.12
CA GLY A 497 4.63 61.86 -23.26
C GLY A 497 4.84 61.47 -24.72
N VAL A 498 6.00 60.88 -24.99
CA VAL A 498 6.18 60.08 -26.19
C VAL A 498 5.78 58.66 -25.78
N ILE A 499 4.51 58.34 -26.05
CA ILE A 499 4.10 56.96 -26.23
C ILE A 499 4.89 56.47 -27.44
N ILE A 500 6.01 55.79 -27.22
CA ILE A 500 6.60 54.96 -28.27
C ILE A 500 5.70 53.73 -28.34
N SER A 501 4.64 53.84 -29.12
CA SER A 501 4.00 52.70 -29.78
C SER A 501 5.04 52.09 -30.73
N GLY A 502 5.96 51.32 -30.15
CA GLY A 502 6.93 50.49 -30.85
C GLY A 502 6.22 49.24 -31.35
N ALA A 503 5.94 49.23 -32.64
CA ALA A 503 5.27 48.16 -33.36
C ALA A 503 6.16 46.89 -33.47
N VAL A 504 6.41 46.17 -32.36
CA VAL A 504 6.79 44.74 -32.37
C VAL A 504 6.24 44.02 -31.12
N PHE A 505 5.06 44.38 -30.64
CA PHE A 505 4.30 43.57 -29.67
C PHE A 505 3.22 42.72 -30.36
N LEU A 506 3.48 42.27 -31.59
CA LEU A 506 2.50 41.55 -32.41
C LEU A 506 2.80 40.06 -32.60
N SER A 507 3.69 39.46 -31.80
CA SER A 507 3.96 38.01 -31.93
C SER A 507 3.40 37.13 -30.81
N ILE A 508 3.06 37.61 -29.60
CA ILE A 508 2.27 36.80 -28.62
C ILE A 508 1.31 37.69 -27.79
N ALA A 509 0.49 38.51 -28.48
CA ALA A 509 -0.72 39.12 -27.91
C ALA A 509 -1.91 39.02 -28.89
N VAL A 510 -1.91 38.01 -29.76
CA VAL A 510 -2.92 37.83 -30.82
C VAL A 510 -4.23 37.19 -30.32
N TYR A 511 -4.37 36.83 -29.04
CA TYR A 511 -5.59 36.15 -28.56
C TYR A 511 -6.34 36.79 -27.38
N SER A 512 -6.02 38.02 -26.99
CA SER A 512 -6.79 38.74 -25.96
C SER A 512 -7.19 40.12 -26.44
N GLY A 513 -8.19 40.19 -27.32
CA GLY A 513 -8.66 41.48 -27.80
C GLY A 513 -9.82 41.50 -28.80
N LYS A 514 -10.35 40.36 -29.25
CA LYS A 514 -11.45 40.40 -30.25
C LYS A 514 -12.70 41.14 -29.72
N ARG A 515 -13.00 41.04 -28.41
CA ARG A 515 -14.13 41.76 -27.80
C ARG A 515 -13.92 43.25 -27.54
N LEU A 516 -12.68 43.75 -27.48
CA LEU A 516 -12.44 45.17 -27.16
C LEU A 516 -12.55 46.05 -28.41
N VAL A 517 -12.16 45.51 -29.57
CA VAL A 517 -12.33 46.17 -30.87
C VAL A 517 -13.79 46.15 -31.32
N ASP A 518 -14.50 45.03 -31.10
CA ASP A 518 -15.91 44.91 -31.47
C ASP A 518 -16.84 45.77 -30.58
N HIS A 519 -16.46 46.04 -29.31
CA HIS A 519 -17.28 46.89 -28.43
C HIS A 519 -17.16 48.41 -28.68
N LEU A 520 -16.21 48.85 -29.50
CA LEU A 520 -16.09 50.26 -29.87
C LEU A 520 -17.00 50.67 -31.04
N GLN A 521 -17.65 49.70 -31.70
CA GLN A 521 -18.54 49.97 -32.84
C GLN A 521 -20.04 50.00 -32.49
N GLU A 522 -20.47 49.48 -31.34
CA GLU A 522 -21.89 49.49 -30.95
C GLU A 522 -22.11 50.23 -29.63
N ARG A 523 -22.29 51.56 -29.73
CA ARG A 523 -23.06 52.28 -28.73
C ARG A 523 -24.53 51.86 -28.84
N GLN A 524 -24.98 50.95 -27.98
CA GLN A 524 -26.36 50.98 -27.46
C GLN A 524 -26.49 50.29 -26.10
N LYS A 525 -26.78 51.12 -25.08
CA LYS A 525 -27.45 50.85 -23.80
C LYS A 525 -27.43 49.39 -23.30
N ILE A 526 -26.61 49.08 -22.30
CA ILE A 526 -26.79 47.89 -21.45
C ILE A 526 -27.19 48.31 -20.03
N LYS A 527 -28.26 47.65 -19.57
CA LYS A 527 -28.99 47.85 -18.31
C LYS A 527 -28.15 47.43 -17.10
N LYS A 528 -28.48 48.05 -15.95
CA LYS A 528 -28.05 47.70 -14.60
C LYS A 528 -27.89 46.19 -14.40
N ALA A 529 -26.69 45.76 -14.02
CA ALA A 529 -26.47 44.48 -13.36
C ALA A 529 -26.58 44.70 -11.84
N THR A 530 -27.64 44.18 -11.26
CA THR A 530 -27.89 44.06 -9.83
C THR A 530 -27.11 42.87 -9.24
N ASN A 531 -26.41 43.14 -8.14
CA ASN A 531 -25.86 42.23 -7.12
C ASN A 531 -24.54 41.48 -7.41
N ASN A 532 -23.52 41.83 -6.63
CA ASN A 532 -22.27 41.10 -6.39
C ASN A 532 -22.46 40.23 -5.11
N PRO A 533 -22.13 38.92 -5.08
CA PRO A 533 -22.47 38.05 -3.95
C PRO A 533 -21.49 38.08 -2.78
N ILE A 534 -20.44 38.90 -2.83
CA ILE A 534 -19.47 38.98 -1.74
C ILE A 534 -19.61 40.36 -1.10
N TYR A 535 -20.13 40.36 0.12
CA TYR A 535 -20.29 41.48 1.07
C TYR A 535 -21.71 42.06 1.21
N GLN A 536 -22.28 41.94 2.42
CA GLN A 536 -23.41 42.75 2.87
C GLN A 536 -22.89 43.92 3.72
N PRO A 537 -23.34 45.16 3.48
CA PRO A 537 -22.86 46.32 4.23
C PRO A 537 -23.53 46.40 5.62
N LYS A 538 -22.73 46.65 6.66
CA LYS A 538 -23.22 47.37 7.85
C LYS A 538 -22.77 48.83 7.75
N PRO A 539 -23.66 49.81 7.92
CA PRO A 539 -23.29 51.22 7.90
C PRO A 539 -22.81 51.66 9.29
N GLY A 540 -21.65 52.34 9.35
CA GLY A 540 -21.42 53.32 10.43
C GLY A 540 -20.22 53.18 11.37
N THR A 541 -19.13 52.47 11.03
CA THR A 541 -17.88 52.55 11.83
C THR A 541 -16.65 52.70 10.94
N LYS A 542 -15.78 53.64 11.31
CA LYS A 542 -14.61 54.12 10.55
C LYS A 542 -13.33 53.29 10.75
N ASP A 543 -13.43 52.04 11.20
CA ASP A 543 -12.25 51.20 11.47
C ASP A 543 -12.29 49.90 10.68
N ASN A 544 -11.20 49.64 9.95
CA ASN A 544 -10.94 48.41 9.22
C ASN A 544 -10.41 47.34 10.21
N PRO A 545 -11.08 46.20 10.41
CA PRO A 545 -10.72 45.23 11.44
C PRO A 545 -9.59 44.26 11.05
N LEU A 546 -8.85 44.50 9.96
CA LEU A 546 -7.81 43.56 9.52
C LEU A 546 -6.43 43.73 10.15
N TYR A 547 -6.14 44.83 10.87
CA TYR A 547 -4.94 44.90 11.73
C TYR A 547 -5.20 45.84 12.92
N GLY A 548 -5.12 45.28 14.13
CA GLY A 548 -4.93 46.05 15.36
C GLY A 548 -3.46 46.42 15.51
N ASP A 549 -3.22 47.62 16.03
CA ASP A 549 -1.91 48.12 16.39
C ASP A 549 -1.18 47.16 17.36
N THR A 550 -0.08 46.56 16.91
CA THR A 550 1.08 46.30 17.77
C THR A 550 2.34 46.14 16.90
N LEU A 551 3.08 47.24 16.73
CA LEU A 551 4.54 47.24 16.80
C LEU A 551 4.94 47.91 18.12
N LYS A 552 4.85 47.10 19.18
CA LYS A 552 5.92 46.88 20.16
C LYS A 552 6.06 45.38 20.34
#